data_AF-A0A4Y2S1R8-F1
#
_entry.id   AF-A0A4Y2S1R8-F1
#
_cell.length_a   1.000
_cell.length_b   1.000
_cell.length_c   1.000
_cell.angle_alpha   90.00
_cell.angle_beta   90.00
_cell.angle_gamma   90.00
#
_symmetry.space_group_name_H-M   'P 1'
#
loop_
_entity.id
_entity.type
_entity.pdbx_description
1 polymer ?
#
loop_
_entity_poly.entity_id
_entity_poly.type
_entity_poly.pdbx_seq_one_letter_code
_entity_poly.pdbx_strand_id
1 'polypeptide(L)'
;MFNFFCDSCATNNSFGYFYSCRYATGADVTGHSVLIHDYYSREANNPIHLTVDTTLSEGKLSWKAFTSCSFGVPGKNTGTMFTPCKVEIVCYAPEQVGLKLAQQTKHNKQ
;
A
#
# COMPACT_ATOMS: atom_id res chain seq x y z
N MET A 1 11.77 8.96 -0.67
CA MET A 1 10.92 8.28 0.31
C MET A 1 9.57 8.17 -0.37
N PHE A 2 9.27 7.04 -1.02
CA PHE A 2 8.08 6.95 -1.88
C PHE A 2 6.81 7.09 -1.03
N ASN A 3 6.17 8.25 -1.12
CA ASN A 3 4.90 8.53 -0.46
C ASN A 3 3.78 7.88 -1.30
N PHE A 4 3.18 6.82 -0.77
CA PHE A 4 1.95 6.25 -1.32
C PHE A 4 0.76 6.98 -0.69
N PHE A 5 -0.03 7.68 -1.50
CA PHE A 5 -1.27 8.34 -1.10
C PHE A 5 -2.45 7.40 -1.45
N CYS A 6 -3.25 6.96 -0.47
CA CYS A 6 -4.55 6.30 -0.73
C CYS A 6 -5.63 7.37 -0.56
N ASP A 7 -6.22 7.79 -1.67
CA ASP A 7 -7.16 8.92 -1.77
C ASP A 7 -8.50 8.71 -1.04
N SER A 8 -8.76 7.52 -0.48
CA SER A 8 -10.05 7.20 0.11
C SER A 8 -10.29 7.80 1.50
N CYS A 9 -9.34 8.56 2.06
CA CYS A 9 -9.42 9.13 3.41
C CYS A 9 -9.00 10.61 3.46
N ALA A 10 -9.33 11.38 2.43
CA ALA A 10 -9.03 12.80 2.32
C ALA A 10 -10.21 13.72 2.71
N THR A 11 -10.83 13.50 3.88
CA THR A 11 -11.87 14.41 4.41
C THR A 11 -11.40 15.35 5.53
N ASN A 12 -10.12 15.43 5.86
CA ASN A 12 -9.67 16.57 6.67
C ASN A 12 -8.22 16.97 6.46
N ASN A 13 -8.06 18.29 6.43
CA ASN A 13 -6.88 19.06 6.09
C ASN A 13 -5.84 19.00 7.21
N SER A 14 -5.28 17.82 7.46
CA SER A 14 -4.20 17.61 8.41
C SER A 14 -3.13 16.76 7.73
N PHE A 15 -1.95 17.35 7.56
CA PHE A 15 -0.69 16.69 7.20
C PHE A 15 -0.28 15.68 8.29
N GLY A 16 -1.12 14.68 8.54
CA GLY A 16 -0.88 13.61 9.46
C GLY A 16 -0.50 12.37 8.68
N TYR A 17 0.80 12.05 8.65
CA TYR A 17 1.34 10.78 8.17
C TYR A 17 1.00 9.62 9.12
N PHE A 18 -0.27 9.51 9.54
CA PHE A 18 -0.70 8.56 10.57
C PHE A 18 -1.43 7.35 9.97
N TYR A 19 -0.98 6.89 8.80
CA TYR A 19 -1.37 5.59 8.26
C TYR A 19 -0.23 4.61 8.51
N SER A 20 -0.45 3.64 9.39
CA SER A 20 0.43 2.49 9.54
C SER A 20 0.23 1.61 8.30
N CYS A 21 1.08 1.80 7.29
CA CYS A 21 1.07 1.02 6.07
C CYS A 21 2.14 -0.06 6.15
N ARG A 22 1.73 -1.33 6.03
CA ARG A 22 2.65 -2.45 5.89
C ARG A 22 2.79 -2.79 4.42
N TYR A 23 4.01 -3.10 3.98
CA TYR A 23 4.24 -3.65 2.65
C TYR A 23 4.60 -5.14 2.72
N ALA A 24 4.24 -5.87 1.66
CA ALA A 24 4.63 -7.25 1.43
C ALA A 24 5.04 -7.43 -0.03
N THR A 25 6.06 -8.26 -0.27
CA THR A 25 6.46 -8.65 -1.62
C THR A 25 5.62 -9.85 -2.06
N GLY A 26 4.80 -9.69 -3.09
CA GLY A 26 3.90 -10.73 -3.58
C GLY A 26 2.80 -10.18 -4.48
N ALA A 27 2.23 -11.04 -5.33
CA ALA A 27 1.22 -10.63 -6.31
C ALA A 27 -0.16 -10.36 -5.67
N ASP A 28 -0.50 -11.05 -4.57
CA ASP A 28 -1.82 -11.01 -3.93
C ASP A 28 -1.75 -11.25 -2.42
N VAL A 29 -2.84 -10.87 -1.74
CA VAL A 29 -3.07 -11.13 -0.31
C VAL A 29 -3.24 -12.63 -0.05
N THR A 30 -2.59 -13.14 0.99
CA THR A 30 -2.70 -14.55 1.42
C THR A 30 -3.47 -14.66 2.73
N GLY A 31 -3.91 -15.86 3.11
CA GLY A 31 -4.67 -16.07 4.36
C GLY A 31 -3.92 -15.62 5.62
N HIS A 32 -2.58 -15.65 5.61
CA HIS A 32 -1.76 -15.15 6.72
C HIS A 32 -1.83 -13.63 6.89
N SER A 33 -2.19 -12.90 5.83
CA SER A 33 -2.36 -11.45 5.90
C SER A 33 -3.49 -11.05 6.86
N VAL A 34 -4.51 -11.90 7.06
CA VAL A 34 -5.62 -11.65 8.00
C VAL A 34 -5.11 -11.58 9.45
N LEU A 35 -4.30 -12.55 9.87
CA LEU A 35 -3.78 -12.63 11.25
C LEU A 35 -2.84 -11.46 11.56
N ILE A 36 -1.99 -11.14 10.58
CA ILE A 36 -1.10 -9.99 10.66
C ILE A 36 -1.92 -8.71 10.78
N HIS A 37 -2.96 -8.58 9.98
CA HIS A 37 -3.80 -7.39 9.96
C HIS A 37 -4.53 -7.19 11.29
N ASP A 38 -5.08 -8.25 11.89
CA ASP A 38 -5.72 -8.20 13.21
C ASP A 38 -4.74 -7.78 14.33
N TYR A 39 -3.48 -8.18 14.24
CA TYR A 39 -2.44 -7.75 15.18
C TYR A 39 -2.21 -6.22 15.11
N TYR A 40 -2.01 -5.69 13.90
CA TYR A 40 -1.73 -4.25 13.70
C TYR A 40 -2.97 -3.36 13.83
N SER A 41 -4.17 -3.90 13.62
CA SER A 41 -5.43 -3.18 13.86
C SER A 41 -5.63 -2.79 15.33
N ARG A 42 -4.84 -3.36 16.26
CA ARG A 42 -4.85 -2.98 17.68
C ARG A 42 -4.02 -1.74 17.97
N GLU A 43 -3.00 -1.47 17.15
CA GLU A 43 -2.07 -0.35 17.32
C GLU A 43 -2.38 0.82 16.39
N ALA A 44 -3.02 0.57 15.24
CA ALA A 44 -3.38 1.58 14.27
C ALA A 44 -4.83 1.41 13.79
N ASN A 45 -5.56 2.52 13.71
CA ASN A 45 -6.91 2.54 13.16
C ASN A 45 -6.82 2.49 11.62
N ASN A 46 -7.50 1.53 10.98
CA ASN A 46 -7.50 1.29 9.52
C ASN A 46 -6.11 0.99 8.91
N PRO A 47 -5.49 -0.17 9.19
CA PRO A 47 -4.21 -0.54 8.59
C PRO A 47 -4.33 -0.80 7.08
N ILE A 48 -3.42 -0.23 6.30
CA ILE A 48 -3.33 -0.44 4.85
C ILE A 48 -2.25 -1.48 4.56
N HIS A 49 -2.60 -2.50 3.79
CA HIS A 49 -1.69 -3.54 3.33
C HIS A 49 -1.33 -3.30 1.86
N LEU A 50 -0.08 -2.92 1.58
CA LEU A 50 0.44 -2.74 0.23
C LEU A 50 1.15 -4.01 -0.22
N THR A 51 0.70 -4.63 -1.31
CA THR A 51 1.46 -5.70 -1.96
C THR A 51 2.21 -5.12 -3.15
N VAL A 52 3.50 -5.40 -3.23
CA VAL A 52 4.37 -5.02 -4.34
C VAL A 52 4.83 -6.30 -5.03
N ASP A 53 4.46 -6.47 -6.29
CA ASP A 53 4.93 -7.57 -7.09
C ASP A 53 6.29 -7.24 -7.69
N THR A 54 7.32 -7.91 -7.16
CA THR A 54 8.70 -7.79 -7.61
C THR A 54 9.10 -8.86 -8.62
N THR A 55 8.18 -9.75 -9.01
CA THR A 55 8.50 -10.83 -9.96
C THR A 55 8.83 -10.32 -11.36
N LEU A 56 8.54 -9.04 -11.64
CA LEU A 56 8.85 -8.34 -12.89
C LEU A 56 8.45 -9.17 -14.12
N SER A 57 7.42 -10.00 -13.99
CA SER A 57 7.04 -10.99 -14.98
C SER A 57 6.56 -10.34 -16.29
N GLU A 58 6.09 -9.10 -16.23
CA GLU A 58 5.75 -8.25 -17.40
C GLU A 58 6.69 -7.05 -17.61
N GLY A 59 7.87 -7.01 -16.97
CA GLY A 59 8.76 -5.84 -17.05
C GLY A 59 8.23 -4.59 -16.35
N LYS A 60 7.07 -4.70 -15.69
CA LYS A 60 6.43 -3.64 -14.91
C LYS A 60 6.32 -4.11 -13.46
N LEU A 61 6.64 -3.21 -12.54
CA LEU A 61 6.40 -3.40 -11.13
C LEU A 61 4.92 -3.08 -10.87
N SER A 62 4.17 -4.05 -10.34
CA SER A 62 2.76 -3.85 -10.00
C SER A 62 2.61 -3.68 -8.49
N TRP A 63 1.71 -2.80 -8.08
CA TRP A 63 1.36 -2.64 -6.66
C TRP A 63 -0.17 -2.67 -6.52
N LYS A 64 -0.63 -3.24 -5.41
CA LYS A 64 -2.04 -3.24 -5.01
C LYS A 64 -2.10 -2.87 -3.53
N ALA A 65 -2.99 -1.97 -3.14
CA ALA A 65 -3.28 -1.74 -1.73
C ALA A 65 -4.59 -2.38 -1.36
N PHE A 66 -4.64 -2.91 -0.14
CA PHE A 66 -5.83 -3.50 0.45
C PHE A 66 -6.07 -2.82 1.79
N THR A 67 -7.33 -2.46 2.03
CA THR A 67 -7.80 -2.06 3.35
C THR A 67 -8.65 -3.17 3.94
N SER A 68 -8.65 -3.31 5.26
CA SER A 68 -9.56 -4.21 5.95
C SER A 68 -10.90 -3.54 6.16
N CYS A 69 -11.97 -4.25 5.84
CA CYS A 69 -13.30 -3.92 6.29
C CYS A 69 -13.81 -5.10 7.14
N SER A 70 -14.20 -4.83 8.38
CA SER A 70 -14.96 -5.80 9.17
C SER A 70 -16.31 -5.99 8.50
N PHE A 71 -16.55 -7.20 8.02
CA PHE A 71 -17.80 -7.60 7.38
C PHE A 71 -18.48 -8.63 8.27
N GLY A 72 -19.67 -8.31 8.75
CA GLY A 72 -20.41 -9.20 9.62
C GLY A 72 -21.90 -8.88 9.58
N VAL A 73 -22.72 -9.90 9.77
CA VAL A 73 -24.15 -9.70 10.02
C VAL A 73 -24.34 -9.36 11.50
N PRO A 74 -25.21 -8.39 11.85
CA PRO A 74 -25.48 -8.08 13.24
C PRO A 74 -25.98 -9.32 13.97
N GLY A 75 -25.25 -9.75 15.01
CA GLY A 75 -25.59 -10.91 15.84
C GLY A 75 -25.01 -12.27 15.44
N LYS A 76 -24.09 -12.35 14.45
CA LYS A 76 -23.33 -13.59 14.15
C LYS A 76 -21.84 -13.30 13.91
N ASN A 77 -21.09 -14.30 13.43
CA ASN A 77 -19.65 -14.23 13.19
C ASN A 77 -19.25 -13.02 12.34
N THR A 78 -18.38 -12.20 12.90
CA THR A 78 -17.70 -11.10 12.21
C THR A 78 -16.50 -11.67 11.46
N GLY A 79 -16.43 -11.43 10.16
CA GLY A 79 -15.26 -11.71 9.32
C GLY A 79 -14.51 -10.42 8.98
N THR A 80 -13.24 -10.56 8.62
CA THR A 80 -12.44 -9.44 8.08
C THR A 80 -12.25 -9.68 6.59
N MET A 81 -12.65 -8.73 5.76
CA MET A 81 -12.49 -8.79 4.31
C MET A 81 -11.46 -7.75 3.86
N PHE A 82 -10.63 -8.09 2.88
CA PHE A 82 -9.73 -7.17 2.22
C PHE A 82 -10.38 -6.56 0.99
N THR A 83 -10.49 -5.24 0.97
CA THR A 83 -11.03 -4.48 -0.16
C THR A 83 -9.89 -3.75 -0.87
N PRO A 84 -9.74 -3.88 -2.20
CA PRO A 84 -8.70 -3.16 -2.93
C PRO A 84 -8.93 -1.63 -2.88
N CYS A 85 -7.91 -0.86 -2.51
CA CYS A 85 -7.86 0.61 -2.66
C CYS A 85 -7.19 0.95 -3.99
N LYS A 86 -7.69 2.00 -4.67
CA LYS A 86 -6.98 2.61 -5.80
C LYS A 86 -5.75 3.34 -5.28
N VAL A 87 -4.59 3.07 -5.88
CA VAL A 87 -3.31 3.64 -5.46
C VAL A 87 -2.72 4.40 -6.61
N GLU A 88 -2.35 5.66 -6.37
CA GLU A 88 -1.62 6.48 -7.31
C GLU A 88 -0.23 6.80 -6.75
N ILE A 89 0.78 6.78 -7.63
CA ILE A 89 2.12 7.24 -7.27
C ILE A 89 2.20 8.72 -7.56
N VAL A 90 2.39 9.49 -6.50
CA VAL A 90 2.65 10.92 -6.58
C VAL A 90 4.11 11.14 -6.20
N CYS A 91 4.89 11.66 -7.13
CA CYS A 91 6.28 12.04 -6.89
C CYS A 91 6.38 13.54 -6.73
N TYR A 92 7.04 14.00 -5.65
CA TYR A 92 7.31 15.42 -5.47
C TYR A 92 8.43 15.90 -6.41
N ALA A 93 8.45 17.20 -6.71
CA ALA A 93 9.43 17.83 -7.58
C ALA A 93 10.90 17.40 -7.32
N PRO A 94 11.43 17.44 -6.07
CA PRO A 94 12.79 16.98 -5.80
C PRO A 94 12.99 15.48 -6.06
N GLU A 95 12.00 14.64 -5.74
CA GLU A 95 12.08 13.19 -5.98
C GLU A 95 12.04 12.87 -7.48
N GLN A 96 11.29 13.64 -8.26
CA GLN A 96 11.23 13.49 -9.71
C GLN A 96 12.58 13.82 -10.37
N VAL A 97 13.29 14.85 -9.89
CA VAL A 97 14.65 15.17 -10.37
C VAL A 97 15.61 14.04 -10.01
N GLY A 98 15.57 13.54 -8.77
CA GLY A 98 16.39 12.40 -8.35
C GLY A 98 16.14 11.14 -9.17
N LEU A 99 14.87 10.84 -9.48
CA LEU A 99 14.49 9.70 -10.32
C LEU A 99 15.03 9.83 -11.75
N LYS A 100 14.97 11.02 -12.34
CA LYS A 100 15.51 11.28 -13.69
C LYS A 100 17.02 11.05 -13.72
N LEU A 101 17.76 11.54 -12.72
CA LEU A 101 19.21 11.34 -12.63
C LEU A 101 19.56 9.85 -12.50
N ALA A 102 18.89 9.12 -11.60
CA ALA A 102 19.13 7.69 -11.41
C ALA A 102 18.81 6.87 -12.68
N GLN A 103 17.76 7.23 -13.42
CA GLN A 103 17.42 6.60 -14.69
C GLN A 103 18.49 6.83 -15.77
N GLN A 104 19.09 8.02 -15.83
CA GLN A 104 20.18 8.31 -16.75
C GLN A 104 21.42 7.45 -16.43
N THR A 105 21.77 7.30 -15.16
CA THR A 105 22.91 6.46 -14.72
C THR A 105 22.71 4.99 -15.10
N LYS A 106 21.49 4.45 -15.05
CA LYS A 106 21.19 3.04 -15.38
C LYS A 106 21.58 2.65 -16.81
N HIS A 107 21.62 3.60 -17.74
CA HIS A 107 21.94 3.35 -19.15
C HIS A 107 23.44 3.49 -19.46
N ASN A 108 24.24 3.95 -18.51
CA ASN A 108 25.69 4.00 -18.65
C ASN A 108 26.26 2.60 -18.40
N LYS A 109 26.34 1.79 -19.45
CA LYS A 109 27.13 0.55 -19.40
C LYS A 109 28.60 0.96 -19.40
N GLN A 110 29.22 0.93 -18.22
CA GLN A 110 30.67 1.02 -18.10
C GLN A 110 31.31 -0.28 -18.60
#